data_AF-A0A7W0KWG9-F1
#
_entry.id   AF-A0A7W0KWG9-F1
#
_cell.length_a   1.000
_cell.length_b   1.000
_cell.length_c   1.000
_cell.angle_alpha   90.00
_cell.angle_beta   90.00
_cell.angle_gamma   90.00
#
_symmetry.space_group_name_H-M   'P 1'
#
loop_
_entity.id
_entity.type
_entity.pdbx_description
1 polymer ?
#
loop_
_entity_poly.entity_id
_entity_poly.type
_entity_poly.pdbx_seq_one_letter_code
_entity_poly.pdbx_strand_id
1 'polypeptide(L)' 'MLDLTSPDAAVDVPFAEAAFAAGGVASIFGVNDLVTVRHQPGFEWGPIVAVIVAAAVAHL' A
#
# COMPACT_ATOMS: atom_id res chain seq x y z
N MET A 1 -1.56 6.49 -13.40
CA MET A 1 -1.16 7.14 -12.13
C MET A 1 -2.18 6.72 -11.10
N LEU A 2 -1.72 6.23 -9.95
CA LEU A 2 -2.53 5.75 -8.84
C LEU A 2 -2.36 6.72 -7.66
N ASP A 3 -3.46 7.15 -7.05
CA ASP A 3 -3.43 8.01 -5.86
C ASP A 3 -4.60 7.60 -4.94
N LEU A 4 -4.29 6.83 -3.91
CA LEU A 4 -5.27 6.22 -3.01
C LEU A 4 -5.04 6.72 -1.58
N THR A 5 -6.05 7.34 -1.01
CA THR A 5 -5.99 7.94 0.33
C THR A 5 -6.89 7.25 1.35
N SER A 6 -7.57 6.17 0.95
CA SER A 6 -8.40 5.36 1.83
C SER A 6 -8.49 3.91 1.33
N PRO A 7 -8.84 2.95 2.22
CA PRO A 7 -9.13 1.57 1.82
C PRO A 7 -10.29 1.45 0.83
N ASP A 8 -11.34 2.27 0.97
CA ASP A 8 -12.49 2.26 0.04
C ASP A 8 -12.10 2.65 -1.39
N ALA A 9 -11.10 3.54 -1.53
CA ALA A 9 -10.58 3.93 -2.84
C ALA A 9 -9.73 2.81 -3.48
N ALA A 10 -9.29 1.82 -2.70
CA ALA A 10 -8.45 0.73 -3.16
C ALA A 10 -9.22 -0.45 -3.77
N VAL A 11 -10.56 -0.42 -3.76
CA VAL A 11 -11.40 -1.46 -4.36
C VAL A 11 -10.98 -1.73 -5.80
N ASP A 12 -10.88 -3.01 -6.16
CA ASP A 12 -10.43 -3.49 -7.47
C ASP A 12 -8.94 -3.18 -7.79
N VAL A 13 -8.15 -2.78 -6.80
CA VAL A 13 -6.69 -2.62 -6.91
C VAL A 13 -5.99 -3.60 -5.95
N PRO A 14 -5.74 -4.86 -6.36
CA PRO A 14 -5.33 -5.95 -5.45
C PRO A 14 -4.10 -5.64 -4.60
N PHE A 15 -3.09 -5.01 -5.20
CA PHE A 15 -1.91 -4.53 -4.48
C PHE A 15 -2.28 -3.56 -3.35
N ALA A 16 -3.15 -2.59 -3.64
CA ALA A 16 -3.53 -1.57 -2.67
C ALA A 16 -4.47 -2.13 -1.59
N GLU A 17 -5.38 -3.03 -1.94
CA GLU A 17 -6.22 -3.74 -0.97
C GLU A 17 -5.36 -4.50 0.05
N ALA A 18 -4.37 -5.27 -0.43
CA ALA A 18 -3.44 -5.98 0.44
C ALA A 18 -2.60 -5.03 1.31
N ALA A 19 -2.14 -3.92 0.73
CA ALA A 19 -1.36 -2.90 1.44
C ALA A 19 -2.18 -2.21 2.54
N PHE A 20 -3.42 -1.81 2.28
CA PHE A 20 -4.28 -1.22 3.31
C PHE A 20 -4.69 -2.24 4.38
N ALA A 21 -4.87 -3.51 4.03
CA ALA A 21 -5.15 -4.59 4.97
C ALA A 21 -3.99 -4.87 5.95
N ALA A 22 -2.76 -4.47 5.62
CA ALA A 22 -1.60 -4.57 6.52
C ALA A 22 -1.79 -3.80 7.84
N GLY A 23 -2.65 -2.78 7.83
CA GLY A 23 -2.76 -1.80 8.91
C GLY A 23 -1.57 -0.84 8.89
N GLY A 24 -1.82 0.41 9.29
CA GLY A 24 -0.77 1.42 9.34
C GLY A 24 -0.38 2.03 7.99
N VAL A 25 -1.06 1.72 6.89
CA VAL A 25 -0.92 2.45 5.62
C VAL A 25 -1.93 3.59 5.57
N ALA A 26 -1.44 4.81 5.37
CA ALA A 26 -2.23 6.04 5.28
C ALA A 26 -2.60 6.38 3.83
N SER A 27 -1.67 6.20 2.88
CA SER A 27 -1.92 6.44 1.46
C SER A 27 -0.92 5.71 0.57
N ILE A 28 -1.29 5.48 -0.68
CA ILE A 28 -0.47 4.84 -1.70
C ILE A 28 -0.50 5.70 -2.95
N PHE A 29 0.69 6.07 -3.43
CA PHE A 29 0.86 6.79 -4.69
C PHE A 29 1.70 5.94 -5.64
N GLY A 30 1.21 5.69 -6.85
CA GLY A 30 1.88 4.89 -7.87
C GLY A 30 2.10 5.67 -9.16
N VAL A 31 3.33 5.66 -9.65
CA VAL A 31 3.72 6.26 -10.93
C VAL A 31 4.74 5.37 -11.64
N ASN A 32 4.45 5.02 -12.91
CA ASN A 32 5.25 4.08 -13.69
C ASN A 32 5.50 2.77 -12.92
N ASP A 33 6.76 2.46 -12.65
CA ASP A 33 7.28 1.29 -11.94
C ASP A 33 7.60 1.58 -10.46
N LEU A 34 7.19 2.75 -9.93
CA LEU A 34 7.42 3.16 -8.57
C LEU A 34 6.11 3.27 -7.77
N VAL A 35 6.14 2.77 -6.54
CA VAL A 35 5.09 2.99 -5.55
C VAL A 35 5.68 3.66 -4.31
N THR A 36 5.04 4.74 -3.86
CA THR A 36 5.29 5.40 -2.59
C THR A 36 4.16 5.02 -1.63
N VAL A 37 4.52 4.42 -0.50
CA VAL A 37 3.60 4.13 0.60
C VAL A 37 3.83 5.16 1.69
N ARG A 38 2.77 5.74 2.23
CA ARG A 38 2.82 6.56 3.44
C ARG A 38 2.27 5.75 4.60
N HIS A 39 3.04 5.60 5.67
CA HIS A 39 2.55 4.96 6.89
C HIS A 39 1.85 5.96 7.82
N GLN A 40 1.01 5.44 8.71
CA GLN A 40 0.40 6.18 9.79
C GLN A 40 1.44 6.46 10.90
N PRO A 41 1.43 7.64 11.53
CA PRO A 41 2.30 7.95 12.65
C PRO A 41 2.16 6.91 13.78
N GLY A 42 3.29 6.47 14.34
CA GLY A 42 3.32 5.47 15.42
C GLY A 42 3.24 4.01 14.98
N PHE A 43 3.08 3.74 13.68
CA PHE A 43 3.24 2.38 13.14
C PHE A 43 4.68 2.12 12.71
N GLU A 44 5.17 0.93 13.06
CA GLU A 44 6.50 0.46 12.69
C GLU A 44 6.57 0.05 11.21
N TRP A 45 7.67 0.43 10.55
CA TRP A 45 7.85 0.14 9.13
C TRP A 45 8.09 -1.34 8.82
N GLY A 46 8.77 -2.07 9.69
CA GLY A 46 9.16 -3.47 9.43
C GLY A 46 7.99 -4.36 8.99
N PRO A 47 6.89 -4.43 9.77
CA PRO A 47 5.70 -5.19 9.39
C PRO A 47 5.04 -4.70 8.09
N ILE A 48 4.95 -3.38 7.91
CA ILE A 48 4.35 -2.77 6.70
C ILE A 48 5.16 -3.17 5.47
N VAL A 49 6.49 -3.01 5.50
CA VAL A 49 7.38 -3.35 4.39
C VAL A 49 7.24 -4.83 4.00
N ALA A 50 7.16 -5.72 4.98
CA ALA A 50 7.01 -7.16 4.71
C ALA A 50 5.74 -7.45 3.90
N VAL A 51 4.60 -6.82 4.24
CA VAL A 51 3.34 -6.98 3.51
C VAL A 51 3.40 -6.31 2.14
N ILE A 52 3.96 -5.11 2.03
CA ILE A 52 4.08 -4.39 0.75
C ILE A 52 4.92 -5.19 -0.25
N VAL A 53 6.04 -5.78 0.18
CA VAL A 53 6.88 -6.62 -0.68
C VAL A 53 6.11 -7.87 -1.14
N ALA A 54 5.39 -8.53 -0.24
CA ALA A 54 4.58 -9.70 -0.60
C ALA A 54 3.46 -9.32 -1.59
N ALA A 55 2.79 -8.20 -1.37
CA ALA A 55 1.75 -7.69 -2.26
C ALA A 55 2.31 -7.30 -3.64
N ALA A 56 3.49 -6.69 -3.69
CA ALA A 56 4.16 -6.35 -4.94
C ALA A 56 4.47 -7.61 -5.76
N VAL A 57 5.06 -8.64 -5.14
CA VAL A 57 5.36 -9.93 -5.81
C VAL A 57 4.10 -10.60 -6.36
N ALA A 58 2.95 -10.43 -5.68
CA ALA A 58 1.71 -11.08 -6.08
C ALA A 58 0.94 -10.32 -7.18
N HIS A 59 1.14 -9.01 -7.33
CA HIS A 59 0.20 -8.14 -8.05
C HIS A 59 0.82 -7.10 -8.99
N LEU A 60 2.14 -6.90 -8.99
CA LEU A 60 2.85 -5.93 -9.85
C LEU A 60 3.82 -6.64 -10.80
#